data_AF-A0A4Y2A5X4-F1
#
_entry.id   AF-A0A4Y2A5X4-F1
#
_cell.length_a   1.000
_cell.length_b   1.000
_cell.length_c   1.000
_cell.angle_alpha   90.00
_cell.angle_beta   90.00
_cell.angle_gamma   90.00
#
_symmetry.space_group_name_H-M   'P 1'
#
loop_
_entity.id
_entity.type
_entity.pdbx_description
1 polymer ?
#
loop_
_entity_poly.entity_id
_entity_poly.type
_entity_poly.pdbx_seq_one_letter_code
_entity_poly.pdbx_strand_id
1 'polypeptide(L)'
;MNVIWVKRNLVPSVGNILLQILNVTTFRGFFIIQRKSESKESFHGVSPFLVEKAISGNIGEVKSTKKLRSGDLLVEVGSFKQAKEIVNLKSLSTIPIQVSPHRTLNSCKGVISCGELLNVPVEEITEKLQSQGVGHVRRITIRRDGQLLNTKHLILTFSSTKQPEHIKAGYMPLAVRVYIPNPLRCFQCQRFRHSKSSCRGTLTCARCTEVG
;
A
#
# COMPACT_ATOMS: atom_id res chain seq x y z
N MET A 1 6.04 -52.34 -43.71
CA MET A 1 6.94 -51.18 -43.85
C MET A 1 6.63 -50.21 -42.73
N ASN A 2 7.61 -49.98 -41.85
CA ASN A 2 7.55 -49.04 -40.72
C ASN A 2 7.41 -47.60 -41.22
N VAL A 3 6.47 -46.83 -40.65
CA VAL A 3 6.56 -45.36 -40.65
C VAL A 3 6.34 -44.86 -39.24
N ILE A 4 7.42 -44.27 -38.72
CA ILE A 4 7.61 -43.70 -37.39
C ILE A 4 6.81 -42.40 -37.28
N TRP A 5 5.92 -42.28 -36.30
CA TRP A 5 5.29 -41.00 -35.95
C TRP A 5 6.22 -40.22 -35.02
N VAL A 6 6.90 -39.22 -35.57
CA VAL A 6 7.68 -38.23 -34.82
C VAL A 6 6.72 -37.38 -33.98
N LYS A 7 6.89 -37.41 -32.65
CA LYS A 7 6.23 -36.47 -31.72
C LYS A 7 6.62 -35.04 -32.09
N ARG A 8 5.70 -34.29 -32.69
CA ARG A 8 5.78 -32.83 -32.77
C ARG A 8 5.36 -32.25 -31.43
N ASN A 9 6.26 -31.50 -30.82
CA ASN A 9 6.03 -30.73 -29.60
C ASN A 9 4.87 -29.74 -29.81
N LEU A 10 3.77 -29.94 -29.08
CA LEU A 10 2.68 -28.99 -28.96
C LEU A 10 3.16 -27.82 -28.09
N VAL A 11 3.16 -26.64 -28.70
CA VAL A 11 3.33 -25.33 -28.05
C VAL A 11 2.28 -25.20 -26.93
N PRO A 12 2.63 -24.75 -25.70
CA PRO A 12 1.65 -24.68 -24.62
C PRO A 12 0.60 -23.60 -24.93
N SER A 13 -0.66 -23.99 -24.83
CA SER A 13 -1.82 -23.15 -25.09
C SER A 13 -1.87 -21.89 -24.22
N VAL A 14 -2.39 -20.81 -24.81
CA VAL A 14 -2.67 -19.48 -24.25
C VAL A 14 -3.60 -19.51 -23.01
N GLY A 15 -4.12 -20.69 -22.62
CA GLY A 15 -5.03 -20.87 -21.49
C GLY A 15 -4.39 -20.77 -20.09
N ASN A 16 -3.06 -20.90 -19.95
CA ASN A 16 -2.42 -20.87 -18.62
C ASN A 16 -2.03 -19.48 -18.10
N ILE A 17 -2.05 -18.44 -18.95
CA ILE A 17 -1.66 -17.08 -18.53
C ILE A 17 -2.84 -16.33 -17.88
N LEU A 18 -4.09 -16.64 -18.26
CA LEU A 18 -5.29 -16.01 -17.71
C LEU A 18 -5.62 -16.45 -16.29
N LEU A 19 -5.30 -17.70 -15.90
CA LEU A 19 -5.55 -18.22 -14.56
C LEU A 19 -4.52 -17.77 -13.51
N GLN A 20 -3.35 -17.29 -13.94
CA GLN A 20 -2.38 -16.67 -13.03
C GLN A 20 -2.76 -15.23 -12.63
N ILE A 21 -3.65 -14.58 -13.38
CA ILE A 21 -4.10 -13.20 -13.11
C ILE A 21 -5.17 -13.13 -12.01
N LEU A 22 -5.90 -14.23 -11.75
CA LEU A 22 -7.05 -14.24 -10.84
C LEU A 22 -6.77 -14.79 -9.43
N ASN A 23 -5.56 -15.31 -9.16
CA ASN A 23 -5.19 -15.86 -7.85
C ASN A 23 -3.96 -15.17 -7.24
N VAL A 24 -3.91 -13.84 -7.30
CA VAL A 24 -3.11 -13.11 -6.30
C VAL A 24 -3.90 -13.14 -5.01
N THR A 25 -3.63 -14.12 -4.15
CA THR A 25 -4.07 -14.07 -2.75
C THR A 25 -3.36 -12.88 -2.12
N THR A 26 -4.03 -11.72 -2.13
CA THR A 26 -3.50 -10.49 -1.55
C THR A 26 -3.57 -10.63 -0.04
N PHE A 27 -2.42 -10.75 0.61
CA PHE A 27 -2.31 -10.70 2.07
C PHE A 27 -1.66 -9.40 2.50
N ARG A 28 -1.94 -9.02 3.76
CA ARG A 28 -1.26 -7.90 4.39
C ARG A 28 0.18 -8.33 4.70
N GLY A 29 1.15 -7.65 4.12
CA GLY A 29 2.57 -7.96 4.28
C GLY A 29 3.22 -7.28 5.48
N PHE A 30 2.69 -6.13 5.91
CA PHE A 30 3.30 -5.31 6.95
C PHE A 30 2.49 -5.31 8.24
N PHE A 31 3.13 -5.60 9.36
CA PHE A 31 2.52 -5.62 10.68
C PHE A 31 3.32 -4.81 11.69
N ILE A 32 2.61 -4.24 12.66
CA ILE A 32 3.17 -3.55 13.82
C ILE A 32 2.99 -4.45 15.03
N ILE A 33 4.09 -4.70 15.75
CA ILE A 33 4.10 -5.39 17.02
C ILE A 33 4.37 -4.36 18.12
N GLN A 34 3.45 -4.28 19.07
CA GLN A 34 3.51 -3.41 20.25
C GLN A 34 3.55 -4.27 21.49
N ARG A 35 4.22 -3.81 22.54
CA ARG A 35 4.14 -4.49 23.85
C ARG A 35 2.79 -4.20 24.48
N LYS A 36 2.20 -5.22 25.11
CA LYS A 36 0.99 -5.07 25.90
C LYS A 36 1.40 -4.92 27.36
N SER A 37 1.52 -3.68 27.82
CA SER A 37 1.93 -3.34 29.19
C SER A 37 1.11 -2.18 29.75
N GLU A 38 0.85 -2.19 31.04
CA GLU A 38 0.16 -1.10 31.75
C GLU A 38 0.98 0.21 31.74
N SER A 39 2.30 0.09 31.78
CA SER A 39 3.28 1.19 31.78
C SER A 39 3.67 1.72 30.38
N LYS A 40 3.00 1.29 29.30
CA LYS A 40 3.32 1.66 27.90
C LYS A 40 4.79 1.44 27.51
N GLU A 41 5.37 0.33 27.96
CA GLU A 41 6.69 -0.10 27.55
C GLU A 41 6.77 -0.34 26.04
N SER A 42 7.98 -0.21 25.50
CA SER A 42 8.29 -0.48 24.10
C SER A 42 9.48 -1.45 24.01
N PHE A 43 9.92 -1.78 22.80
CA PHE A 43 11.12 -2.61 22.61
C PHE A 43 12.43 -1.80 22.74
N HIS A 44 12.39 -0.59 23.32
CA HIS A 44 13.60 0.07 23.77
C HIS A 44 14.28 -0.75 24.88
N GLY A 45 15.58 -1.01 24.72
CA GLY A 45 16.35 -1.84 25.66
C GLY A 45 16.21 -3.36 25.47
N VAL A 46 15.28 -3.84 24.62
CA VAL A 46 15.17 -5.26 24.31
C VAL A 46 16.25 -5.64 23.28
N SER A 47 16.95 -6.75 23.54
CA SER A 47 18.01 -7.26 22.65
C SER A 47 17.45 -7.59 21.25
N PRO A 48 18.05 -7.05 20.16
CA PRO A 48 17.66 -7.38 18.79
C PRO A 48 17.70 -8.88 18.50
N PHE A 49 18.68 -9.60 19.05
CA PHE A 49 18.83 -11.05 18.87
C PHE A 49 17.70 -11.85 19.53
N LEU A 50 17.20 -11.37 20.69
CA LEU A 50 16.03 -11.99 21.33
C LEU A 50 14.77 -11.78 20.51
N VAL A 51 14.60 -10.59 19.94
CA VAL A 51 13.47 -10.27 19.05
C VAL A 51 13.52 -11.14 17.80
N GLU A 52 14.67 -11.21 17.13
CA GLU A 52 14.87 -12.02 15.93
C GLU A 52 14.62 -13.50 16.19
N LYS A 53 15.19 -14.06 17.27
CA LYS A 53 14.97 -15.45 17.68
C LYS A 53 13.51 -15.73 18.02
N ALA A 54 12.83 -14.81 18.71
CA ALA A 54 11.42 -14.97 19.05
C ALA A 54 10.53 -14.93 17.81
N ILE A 55 10.79 -14.04 16.85
CA ILE A 55 10.01 -13.95 15.61
C ILE A 55 10.27 -15.19 14.74
N SER A 56 11.54 -15.51 14.48
CA SER A 56 11.92 -16.67 13.66
C SER A 56 11.45 -18.00 14.26
N GLY A 57 11.47 -18.14 15.58
CA GLY A 57 10.96 -19.35 16.26
C GLY A 57 9.45 -19.52 16.18
N ASN A 58 8.67 -18.44 16.00
CA ASN A 58 7.20 -18.51 15.95
C ASN A 58 6.64 -18.57 14.53
N ILE A 59 7.21 -17.78 13.60
CA ILE A 59 6.67 -17.62 12.23
C ILE A 59 7.73 -17.87 11.14
N GLY A 60 8.91 -18.37 11.50
CA GLY A 60 10.01 -18.57 10.57
C GLY A 60 10.68 -17.27 10.11
N GLU A 61 11.57 -17.39 9.13
CA GLU A 61 12.31 -16.25 8.58
C GLU A 61 11.37 -15.27 7.86
N VAL A 62 11.37 -14.02 8.32
CA VAL A 62 10.57 -12.92 7.75
C VAL A 62 11.43 -12.06 6.83
N LYS A 63 10.83 -11.31 5.90
CA LYS A 63 11.57 -10.47 4.95
C LYS A 63 12.34 -9.35 5.64
N SER A 64 11.71 -8.72 6.62
CA SER A 64 12.38 -7.70 7.42
C SER A 64 11.72 -7.51 8.78
N THR A 65 12.53 -7.13 9.76
CA THR A 65 12.08 -6.62 11.06
C THR A 65 12.82 -5.33 11.35
N LYS A 66 12.10 -4.26 11.67
CA LYS A 66 12.66 -2.93 11.91
C LYS A 66 12.06 -2.32 13.17
N LYS A 67 12.89 -1.79 14.06
CA LYS A 67 12.41 -0.99 15.19
C LYS A 67 12.09 0.43 14.74
N LEU A 68 10.87 0.91 15.03
CA LEU A 68 10.43 2.26 14.73
C LEU A 68 10.94 3.25 15.78
N ARG A 69 10.83 4.55 15.47
CA ARG A 69 11.13 5.63 16.43
C ARG A 69 10.24 5.58 17.67
N SER A 70 9.04 5.01 17.57
CA SER A 70 8.15 4.78 18.72
C SER A 70 8.68 3.69 19.67
N GLY A 71 9.66 2.89 19.24
CA GLY A 71 10.13 1.70 19.94
C GLY A 71 9.34 0.43 19.59
N ASP A 72 8.30 0.53 18.75
CA ASP A 72 7.55 -0.62 18.24
C ASP A 72 8.32 -1.36 17.13
N LEU A 73 7.91 -2.58 16.80
CA LEU A 73 8.51 -3.35 15.71
C LEU A 73 7.61 -3.34 14.47
N LEU A 74 8.19 -3.03 13.32
CA LEU A 74 7.60 -3.22 12.00
C LEU A 74 8.15 -4.53 11.41
N VAL A 75 7.25 -5.47 11.10
CA VAL A 75 7.60 -6.76 10.51
C VAL A 75 6.99 -6.87 9.12
N GLU A 76 7.80 -7.26 8.13
CA GLU A 76 7.36 -7.60 6.78
C GLU A 76 7.42 -9.12 6.59
N VAL A 77 6.26 -9.74 6.34
CA VAL A 77 6.14 -11.18 6.11
C VAL A 77 6.26 -11.54 4.62
N GLY A 78 6.75 -12.76 4.36
CA GLY A 78 6.97 -13.26 3.01
C GLY A 78 5.83 -14.10 2.44
N SER A 79 4.97 -14.65 3.30
CA SER A 79 3.93 -15.61 2.90
C SER A 79 2.59 -15.37 3.57
N PHE A 80 1.53 -15.90 2.93
CA PHE A 80 0.18 -15.91 3.49
C PHE A 80 0.11 -16.67 4.83
N LYS A 81 0.85 -17.78 4.95
CA LYS A 81 0.92 -18.58 6.19
C LYS A 81 1.45 -17.72 7.35
N GLN A 82 2.57 -17.04 7.13
CA GLN A 82 3.16 -16.11 8.11
C GLN A 82 2.21 -14.97 8.47
N ALA A 83 1.51 -14.40 7.49
CA ALA A 83 0.54 -13.33 7.73
C ALA A 83 -0.63 -13.79 8.63
N LYS A 84 -1.04 -15.05 8.54
CA LYS A 84 -2.06 -15.63 9.40
C LYS A 84 -1.52 -15.92 10.81
N GLU A 85 -0.31 -16.44 10.91
CA GLU A 85 0.32 -16.79 12.19
C GLU A 85 0.68 -15.54 13.00
N ILE A 86 1.26 -14.51 12.38
CA ILE A 86 1.71 -13.29 13.06
C ILE A 86 0.56 -12.54 13.75
N VAL A 87 -0.64 -12.54 13.15
CA VAL A 87 -1.83 -11.90 13.73
C VAL A 87 -2.28 -12.59 15.03
N ASN A 88 -2.00 -13.89 15.16
CA ASN A 88 -2.37 -14.68 16.32
C ASN A 88 -1.32 -14.66 17.44
N LEU A 89 -0.16 -14.02 17.22
CA LEU A 89 0.89 -13.92 18.24
C LEU A 89 0.46 -13.03 19.39
N LYS A 90 0.56 -13.58 20.61
CA LYS A 90 0.23 -12.89 21.86
C LYS A 90 1.45 -12.57 22.71
N SER A 91 2.56 -13.26 22.48
CA SER A 91 3.82 -13.03 23.19
C SER A 91 5.02 -13.24 22.26
N LEU A 92 6.11 -12.54 22.57
CA LEU A 92 7.45 -12.82 22.03
C LEU A 92 8.34 -13.20 23.21
N SER A 93 8.67 -14.49 23.32
CA SER A 93 9.30 -15.05 24.53
C SER A 93 8.41 -14.78 25.76
N THR A 94 8.92 -14.13 26.80
CA THR A 94 8.19 -13.75 28.01
C THR A 94 7.41 -12.43 27.88
N ILE A 95 7.53 -11.73 26.76
CA ILE A 95 6.98 -10.38 26.58
C ILE A 95 5.58 -10.48 25.97
N PRO A 96 4.51 -10.02 26.65
CA PRO A 96 3.18 -9.93 26.06
C PRO A 96 3.14 -8.83 24.99
N ILE A 97 2.49 -9.13 23.87
CA ILE A 97 2.42 -8.25 22.70
C ILE A 97 1.01 -8.12 22.14
N GLN A 98 0.82 -7.11 21.30
CA GLN A 98 -0.32 -6.91 20.44
C GLN A 98 0.18 -6.69 19.01
N VAL A 99 -0.42 -7.39 18.06
CA VAL A 99 -0.11 -7.26 16.63
C VAL A 99 -1.25 -6.56 15.93
N SER A 100 -0.93 -5.59 15.08
CA SER A 100 -1.89 -4.92 14.20
C SER A 100 -1.33 -4.76 12.80
N PRO A 101 -2.16 -4.80 11.74
CA PRO A 101 -1.68 -4.49 10.41
C PRO A 101 -1.20 -3.04 10.31
N HIS A 102 -0.12 -2.82 9.58
CA HIS A 102 0.36 -1.46 9.35
C HIS A 102 -0.67 -0.66 8.53
N ARG A 103 -0.98 0.57 8.99
CA ARG A 103 -2.10 1.38 8.47
C ARG A 103 -1.95 1.79 7.00
N THR A 104 -0.73 2.11 6.57
CA THR A 104 -0.47 2.66 5.22
C THR A 104 0.33 1.74 4.29
N LEU A 105 1.35 1.06 4.80
CA LEU A 105 2.22 0.15 4.02
C LEU A 105 1.50 -1.05 3.38
N ASN A 106 0.31 -1.43 3.86
CA ASN A 106 -0.54 -2.45 3.22
C ASN A 106 -1.47 -1.88 2.15
N SER A 107 -1.18 -0.68 1.67
CA SER A 107 -1.94 -0.06 0.59
C SER A 107 -1.01 0.70 -0.33
N CYS A 108 -1.28 0.66 -1.63
CA CYS A 108 -0.60 1.47 -2.61
C CYS A 108 -1.60 2.31 -3.39
N LYS A 109 -1.13 3.40 -3.98
CA LYS A 109 -1.96 4.29 -4.79
C LYS A 109 -1.45 4.35 -6.22
N GLY A 110 -2.35 4.16 -7.15
CA GLY A 110 -2.10 4.30 -8.58
C GLY A 110 -2.96 5.40 -9.19
N VAL A 111 -2.59 5.86 -10.38
CA VAL A 111 -3.33 6.83 -11.18
C VAL A 111 -3.66 6.22 -12.53
N ILE A 112 -4.94 6.27 -12.89
CA ILE A 112 -5.41 5.98 -14.24
C ILE A 112 -5.89 7.27 -14.92
N SER A 113 -5.86 7.29 -16.24
CA SER A 113 -6.34 8.40 -17.06
C SER A 113 -7.30 7.86 -18.12
N CYS A 114 -8.58 8.22 -18.04
CA CYS A 114 -9.61 7.72 -18.96
C CYS A 114 -10.71 8.77 -19.12
N GLY A 115 -10.96 9.22 -20.35
CA GLY A 115 -11.92 10.30 -20.64
C GLY A 115 -13.36 9.83 -20.52
N GLU A 116 -13.60 8.57 -20.81
CA GLU A 116 -14.88 7.88 -20.77
C GLU A 116 -15.41 7.79 -19.34
N LEU A 117 -14.50 7.75 -18.36
CA LEU A 117 -14.84 7.79 -16.93
C LEU A 117 -14.97 9.22 -16.39
N LEU A 118 -14.94 10.28 -17.20
CA LEU A 118 -14.97 11.67 -16.70
C LEU A 118 -16.25 12.00 -15.91
N ASN A 119 -17.40 11.54 -16.41
CA ASN A 119 -18.71 11.86 -15.87
C ASN A 119 -19.32 10.72 -15.05
N VAL A 120 -18.61 9.59 -14.94
CA VAL A 120 -19.07 8.44 -14.15
C VAL A 120 -18.85 8.74 -12.65
N PRO A 121 -19.84 8.50 -11.77
CA PRO A 121 -19.69 8.72 -10.34
C PRO A 121 -18.61 7.82 -9.75
N VAL A 122 -17.92 8.32 -8.72
CA VAL A 122 -16.73 7.65 -8.15
C VAL A 122 -17.12 6.36 -7.42
N GLU A 123 -18.32 6.33 -6.88
CA GLU A 123 -18.94 5.21 -6.18
C GLU A 123 -19.13 4.03 -7.13
N GLU A 124 -19.70 4.27 -8.31
CA GLU A 124 -19.87 3.25 -9.36
C GLU A 124 -18.52 2.71 -9.84
N ILE A 125 -17.54 3.59 -10.07
CA ILE A 125 -16.19 3.16 -10.48
C ILE A 125 -15.56 2.30 -9.38
N THR A 126 -15.73 2.67 -8.11
CA THR A 126 -15.19 1.91 -6.98
C THR A 126 -15.79 0.51 -6.92
N GLU A 127 -17.12 0.40 -7.07
CA GLU A 127 -17.82 -0.88 -7.08
C GLU A 127 -17.35 -1.77 -8.23
N LYS A 128 -17.31 -1.24 -9.46
CA LYS A 128 -16.91 -2.01 -10.65
C LYS A 128 -15.44 -2.44 -10.64
N LEU A 129 -14.57 -1.69 -9.96
CA LEU A 129 -13.14 -2.01 -9.85
C LEU A 129 -12.78 -2.78 -8.56
N GLN A 130 -13.74 -3.02 -7.67
CA GLN A 130 -13.50 -3.69 -6.39
C GLN A 130 -12.94 -5.12 -6.56
N SER A 131 -13.41 -5.84 -7.59
CA SER A 131 -12.92 -7.18 -7.94
C SER A 131 -11.44 -7.21 -8.33
N GLN A 132 -10.88 -6.06 -8.72
CA GLN A 132 -9.46 -5.89 -9.06
C GLN A 132 -8.64 -5.31 -7.89
N GLY A 133 -9.19 -5.36 -6.66
CA GLY A 133 -8.49 -4.95 -5.45
C GLY A 133 -8.49 -3.45 -5.18
N VAL A 134 -9.32 -2.67 -5.88
CA VAL A 134 -9.49 -1.23 -5.62
C VAL A 134 -10.45 -1.04 -4.44
N GLY A 135 -9.95 -0.48 -3.34
CA GLY A 135 -10.75 -0.21 -2.14
C GLY A 135 -11.31 1.21 -2.07
N HIS A 136 -10.70 2.16 -2.78
CA HIS A 136 -11.15 3.55 -2.79
C HIS A 136 -10.70 4.27 -4.06
N VAL A 137 -11.61 5.01 -4.69
CA VAL A 137 -11.31 5.86 -5.85
C VAL A 137 -11.44 7.33 -5.46
N ARG A 138 -10.54 8.18 -5.98
CA ARG A 138 -10.61 9.63 -5.80
C ARG A 138 -10.40 10.33 -7.13
N ARG A 139 -11.34 11.18 -7.53
CA ARG A 139 -11.19 12.00 -8.74
C ARG A 139 -10.28 13.19 -8.47
N ILE A 140 -9.36 13.46 -9.40
CA ILE A 140 -8.56 14.68 -9.38
C ILE A 140 -9.41 15.79 -9.97
N THR A 141 -9.54 16.89 -9.24
CA THR A 141 -10.24 18.11 -9.67
C THR A 141 -9.26 19.24 -9.84
N ILE A 142 -9.49 20.12 -10.80
CA ILE A 142 -8.74 21.36 -11.00
C ILE A 142 -9.64 22.56 -10.71
N ARG A 143 -9.06 23.67 -10.25
CA ARG A 143 -9.77 24.94 -10.16
C ARG A 143 -9.46 25.78 -11.38
N ARG A 144 -10.49 26.22 -12.10
CA ARG A 144 -10.40 27.22 -13.18
C ARG A 144 -11.53 28.23 -13.00
N ASP A 145 -11.19 29.51 -13.02
CA ASP A 145 -12.15 30.62 -12.89
C ASP A 145 -13.08 30.50 -11.66
N GLY A 146 -12.50 30.05 -10.53
CA GLY A 146 -13.24 29.85 -9.28
C GLY A 146 -14.08 28.56 -9.20
N GLN A 147 -14.25 27.83 -10.31
CA GLN A 147 -15.02 26.59 -10.36
C GLN A 147 -14.13 25.35 -10.22
N LEU A 148 -14.64 24.32 -9.53
CA LEU A 148 -14.01 23.00 -9.42
C LEU A 148 -14.45 22.13 -10.60
N LEU A 149 -13.50 21.78 -11.46
CA LEU A 149 -13.73 20.96 -12.64
C LEU A 149 -13.15 19.57 -12.44
N ASN A 150 -13.93 18.56 -12.78
CA ASN A 150 -13.49 17.17 -12.83
C ASN A 150 -12.44 16.97 -13.93
N THR A 151 -11.47 16.11 -13.67
CA THR A 151 -10.53 15.64 -14.69
C THR A 151 -10.73 14.16 -15.00
N LYS A 152 -10.13 13.72 -16.11
CA LYS A 152 -10.06 12.31 -16.52
C LYS A 152 -9.17 11.44 -15.63
N HIS A 153 -8.50 12.04 -14.64
CA HIS A 153 -7.53 11.35 -13.79
C HIS A 153 -8.17 10.89 -12.50
N LEU A 154 -7.99 9.60 -12.19
CA LEU A 154 -8.50 8.96 -10.99
C LEU A 154 -7.34 8.37 -10.21
N ILE A 155 -7.32 8.61 -8.91
CA ILE A 155 -6.40 7.97 -7.98
C ILE A 155 -7.12 6.76 -7.40
N LEU A 156 -6.54 5.59 -7.61
CA LEU A 156 -7.02 4.32 -7.10
C LEU A 156 -6.19 3.96 -5.87
N THR A 157 -6.84 3.55 -4.78
CA THR A 157 -6.18 3.00 -3.61
C THR A 157 -6.41 1.49 -3.61
N PHE A 158 -5.33 0.73 -3.73
CA PHE A 158 -5.35 -0.72 -3.70
C PHE A 158 -5.04 -1.22 -2.29
N SER A 159 -5.64 -2.35 -1.90
CA SER A 159 -5.35 -3.02 -0.62
C SER A 159 -4.10 -3.92 -0.65
N SER A 160 -3.28 -3.79 -1.69
CA SER A 160 -2.02 -4.50 -1.88
C SER A 160 -0.82 -3.61 -1.56
N THR A 161 0.34 -4.24 -1.35
CA THR A 161 1.63 -3.54 -1.16
C THR A 161 2.24 -3.05 -2.48
N LYS A 162 1.86 -3.69 -3.60
CA LYS A 162 2.29 -3.34 -4.96
C LYS A 162 1.07 -3.11 -5.84
N GLN A 163 1.12 -2.07 -6.67
CA GLN A 163 0.05 -1.78 -7.62
C GLN A 163 0.19 -2.67 -8.86
N PRO A 164 -0.93 -3.04 -9.50
CA PRO A 164 -0.87 -3.65 -10.82
C PRO A 164 -0.36 -2.65 -11.86
N GLU A 165 0.17 -3.14 -12.99
CA GLU A 165 0.55 -2.29 -14.13
C GLU A 165 -0.66 -1.85 -14.95
N HIS A 166 -1.69 -2.70 -14.99
CA HIS A 166 -2.92 -2.47 -15.75
C HIS A 166 -4.14 -2.89 -14.95
N ILE A 167 -5.26 -2.21 -15.17
CA ILE A 167 -6.59 -2.64 -14.73
C ILE A 167 -7.56 -2.58 -15.91
N LYS A 168 -8.69 -3.27 -15.80
CA LYS A 168 -9.74 -3.29 -16.82
C LYS A 168 -10.94 -2.48 -16.35
N ALA A 169 -11.32 -1.44 -17.09
CA ALA A 169 -12.55 -0.68 -16.88
C ALA A 169 -13.53 -1.00 -18.02
N GLY A 170 -14.56 -1.79 -17.73
CA GLY A 170 -15.46 -2.32 -18.78
C GLY A 170 -14.69 -3.17 -19.78
N TYR A 171 -14.63 -2.75 -21.04
CA TYR A 171 -13.85 -3.42 -22.09
C TYR A 171 -12.43 -2.85 -22.26
N MET A 172 -12.07 -1.76 -21.58
CA MET A 172 -10.83 -1.03 -21.80
C MET A 172 -9.72 -1.46 -20.82
N PRO A 173 -8.53 -1.85 -21.28
CA PRO A 173 -7.34 -1.93 -20.44
C PRO A 173 -6.79 -0.53 -20.19
N LEU A 174 -6.56 -0.17 -18.93
CA LEU A 174 -6.02 1.11 -18.49
C LEU A 174 -4.70 0.89 -17.75
N ALA A 175 -3.65 1.58 -18.18
CA ALA A 175 -2.37 1.59 -17.49
C ALA A 175 -2.46 2.34 -16.15
N VAL A 176 -1.90 1.75 -15.11
CA VAL A 176 -1.84 2.31 -13.76
C VAL A 176 -0.46 2.88 -13.50
N ARG A 177 -0.37 4.20 -13.34
CA ARG A 177 0.88 4.90 -13.00
C ARG A 177 1.01 5.06 -11.50
N VAL A 178 2.24 5.08 -10.97
CA VAL A 178 2.46 5.32 -9.53
C VAL A 178 1.92 6.69 -9.14
N TYR A 179 1.13 6.77 -8.08
CA TYR A 179 0.70 8.05 -7.53
C TYR A 179 1.83 8.69 -6.71
N ILE A 180 2.31 9.84 -7.17
CA ILE A 180 3.25 10.69 -6.42
C ILE A 180 2.43 11.85 -5.83
N PRO A 181 2.28 11.94 -4.50
CA PRO A 181 1.54 13.04 -3.89
C PRO A 181 2.27 14.36 -4.08
N ASN A 182 1.50 15.45 -4.14
CA ASN A 182 2.06 16.80 -4.14
C ASN A 182 2.95 17.01 -2.90
N PRO A 183 4.12 17.64 -3.04
CA PRO A 183 4.98 17.95 -1.92
C PRO A 183 4.22 18.70 -0.82
N LEU A 184 4.45 18.30 0.44
CA LEU A 184 3.81 18.95 1.58
C LEU A 184 4.32 20.40 1.68
N ARG A 185 3.43 21.37 1.47
CA ARG A 185 3.69 22.80 1.66
C ARG A 185 3.10 23.25 2.99
N CYS A 186 3.93 23.87 3.83
CA CYS A 186 3.46 24.51 5.06
C CYS A 186 2.75 25.81 4.71
N PHE A 187 1.45 25.92 5.00
CA PHE A 187 0.67 27.14 4.71
C PHE A 187 0.92 28.29 5.70
N GLN A 188 1.79 28.09 6.70
CA GLN A 188 2.22 29.16 7.60
C GLN A 188 3.44 29.87 7.02
N CYS A 189 4.55 29.17 6.81
CA CYS A 189 5.80 29.77 6.32
C CYS A 189 6.07 29.56 4.80
N GLN A 190 5.14 28.94 4.08
CA GLN A 190 5.21 28.61 2.64
C GLN A 190 6.34 27.64 2.21
N ARG A 191 7.20 27.20 3.13
CA ARG A 191 8.26 26.22 2.86
C ARG A 191 7.71 24.79 2.76
N PHE A 192 8.44 23.92 2.06
CA PHE A 192 8.06 22.52 1.90
C PHE A 192 8.54 21.62 3.06
N ARG A 193 8.08 20.37 3.05
CA ARG A 193 8.50 19.22 3.88
C ARG A 193 7.96 19.15 5.31
N HIS A 194 7.20 20.13 5.77
CA HIS A 194 6.64 20.11 7.12
C HIS A 194 5.20 20.61 7.16
N SER A 195 4.47 20.18 8.19
CA SER A 195 3.09 20.61 8.45
C SER A 195 3.07 21.93 9.22
N LYS A 196 1.91 22.59 9.26
CA LYS A 196 1.71 23.76 10.13
C LYS A 196 2.01 23.45 11.61
N SER A 197 1.60 22.28 12.10
CA SER A 197 1.82 21.87 13.49
C SER A 197 3.30 21.66 13.88
N SER A 198 4.18 21.44 12.91
CA SER A 198 5.62 21.29 13.11
C SER A 198 6.41 22.50 12.62
N CYS A 199 5.72 23.58 12.24
CA CYS A 199 6.33 24.78 11.70
C CYS A 199 7.07 25.54 12.80
N ARG A 200 8.32 25.91 12.50
CA ARG A 200 9.14 26.83 13.30
C ARG A 200 9.37 28.18 12.62
N GLY A 201 8.75 28.38 11.46
CA GLY A 201 8.82 29.62 10.68
C GLY A 201 7.68 30.58 11.03
N THR A 202 7.85 31.82 10.61
CA THR A 202 6.85 32.89 10.74
C THR A 202 5.74 32.77 9.69
N LEU A 203 4.66 33.53 9.87
CA LEU A 203 3.62 33.62 8.86
C LEU A 203 4.21 34.33 7.63
N THR A 204 4.02 33.75 6.45
CA THR A 204 4.59 34.27 5.21
C THR A 204 3.53 34.26 4.12
N CYS A 205 3.42 35.37 3.39
CA CYS A 205 2.50 35.49 2.27
C CYS A 205 2.91 34.54 1.14
N ALA A 206 1.96 33.75 0.64
CA ALA A 206 2.18 32.82 -0.48
C ALA A 206 2.47 33.52 -1.82
N ARG A 207 2.18 34.82 -1.94
CA ARG A 207 2.30 35.60 -3.19
C ARG A 207 3.54 36.49 -3.21
N CYS A 208 3.78 37.28 -2.16
CA CYS A 208 4.89 38.23 -2.09
C CYS A 208 6.03 37.81 -1.16
N THR A 209 5.92 36.69 -0.46
CA THR A 209 6.93 36.18 0.51
C THR A 209 7.22 37.09 1.71
N GLU A 210 6.43 38.14 1.89
CA GLU A 210 6.53 39.03 3.06
C GLU A 210 6.14 38.29 4.33
N VAL A 211 6.82 38.63 5.42
CA VAL A 211 6.58 38.09 6.76
C VAL A 211 5.48 38.92 7.42
N GLY A 212 4.45 38.24 7.92
CA GLY A 212 3.36 38.83 8.71
C GLY A 212 3.42 38.44 10.17
#